data_AF-M6D9U6-F1
#
_entry.id   AF-M6D9U6-F1
#
_cell.length_a   1.000
_cell.length_b   1.000
_cell.length_c   1.000
_cell.angle_alpha   90.00
_cell.angle_beta   90.00
_cell.angle_gamma   90.00
#
_symmetry.space_group_name_H-M   'P 1'
#
loop_
_entity.id
_entity.type
_entity.pdbx_description
1 polymer ?
#
loop_
_entity_poly.entity_id
_entity_poly.type
_entity_poly.pdbx_seq_one_letter_code
_entity_poly.pdbx_strand_id
1 'polypeptide(L)'
;MITVIDPPAGSPPQTDGVSYTGTQITIKGRNFTPNSTETIVKFNGLSGTIFSATTTEIITTIPTGTTAGFLTVSKADGVCDTVYGTDGYNCSARRFYVDCYKAYGNIYGDETAINYPDSQTIRFTEDYSTKAFRSNLRETGGTILTFECDNLISVKYFSTNCTASTLGTFTAPVFNPTINFTDNYAVQYFITTAKGSCKIGFQ
;
A
#
# COMPACT_ATOMS: atom_id res chain seq x y z
N MET A 1 10.38 14.39 12.59
CA MET A 1 9.75 14.19 11.29
C MET A 1 10.40 13.04 10.54
N ILE A 2 9.60 12.12 10.00
CA ILE A 2 10.00 10.96 9.20
C ILE A 2 10.38 11.42 7.78
N THR A 3 11.53 10.99 7.28
CA THR A 3 12.01 11.31 5.94
C THR A 3 12.11 10.07 5.05
N VAL A 4 12.46 8.91 5.62
CA VAL A 4 12.60 7.64 4.91
C VAL A 4 12.13 6.50 5.81
N ILE A 5 11.51 5.49 5.20
CA ILE A 5 11.26 4.19 5.80
C ILE A 5 12.08 3.20 4.96
N ASP A 6 12.86 2.33 5.58
CA ASP A 6 13.73 1.38 4.90
C ASP A 6 13.58 -0.02 5.51
N PRO A 7 13.13 -1.04 4.75
CA PRO A 7 12.63 -0.94 3.37
C PRO A 7 11.41 0.00 3.23
N PRO A 8 11.26 0.73 2.10
CA PRO A 8 10.20 1.71 1.89
C PRO A 8 8.79 1.11 1.82
N ALA A 9 8.72 -0.17 1.48
CA ALA A 9 7.55 -1.01 1.67
C ALA A 9 7.90 -2.02 2.75
N GLY A 10 7.44 -1.78 3.97
CA GLY A 10 7.65 -2.70 5.07
C GLY A 10 6.75 -3.93 5.00
N SER A 11 6.34 -4.42 3.83
CA SER A 11 5.54 -5.64 3.82
C SER A 11 6.44 -6.84 4.02
N PRO A 12 6.28 -7.59 5.12
CA PRO A 12 6.40 -9.00 4.91
C PRO A 12 5.32 -9.43 3.88
N PRO A 13 5.62 -10.38 2.99
CA PRO A 13 4.79 -10.65 1.81
C PRO A 13 3.41 -11.21 2.13
N GLN A 14 2.39 -10.40 2.48
CA GLN A 14 1.04 -10.87 2.85
C GLN A 14 0.32 -11.64 1.72
N THR A 15 0.09 -12.93 1.97
CA THR A 15 -0.69 -13.90 1.20
C THR A 15 -1.86 -14.32 2.08
N ASP A 16 -3.00 -14.63 1.46
CA ASP A 16 -4.21 -15.11 2.13
C ASP A 16 -3.87 -16.18 3.19
N GLY A 17 -4.15 -15.87 4.46
CA GLY A 17 -4.04 -16.83 5.57
C GLY A 17 -2.62 -17.12 6.09
N VAL A 18 -1.59 -16.39 5.67
CA VAL A 18 -0.22 -16.58 6.18
C VAL A 18 0.15 -15.48 7.17
N SER A 19 0.72 -15.86 8.32
CA SER A 19 1.27 -14.95 9.33
C SER A 19 2.76 -14.74 9.06
N TYR A 20 3.20 -13.49 9.18
CA TYR A 20 4.59 -13.12 8.91
C TYR A 20 5.39 -12.95 10.19
N THR A 21 6.66 -13.31 10.13
CA THR A 21 7.64 -12.87 11.11
C THR A 21 7.80 -11.35 10.99
N GLY A 22 7.80 -10.63 12.12
CA GLY A 22 7.90 -9.17 12.10
C GLY A 22 9.11 -8.69 11.31
N THR A 23 8.88 -7.90 10.26
CA THR A 23 9.94 -7.29 9.46
C THR A 23 10.60 -6.18 10.27
N GLN A 24 11.90 -6.26 10.48
CA GLN A 24 12.66 -5.15 11.03
C GLN A 24 12.79 -4.07 9.98
N ILE A 25 12.50 -2.83 10.37
CA ILE A 25 12.64 -1.65 9.51
C ILE A 25 13.45 -0.57 10.24
N THR A 26 14.03 0.30 9.43
CA THR A 26 14.71 1.51 9.85
C THR A 26 13.90 2.72 9.40
N ILE A 27 13.47 3.55 10.37
CA ILE A 27 12.79 4.81 10.12
C ILE A 27 13.83 5.92 10.28
N LYS A 28 14.15 6.62 9.18
CA LYS A 28 15.03 7.79 9.21
C LYS A 28 14.22 9.07 9.27
N GLY A 29 14.79 10.08 9.92
CA GLY A 29 14.12 11.34 10.14
C GLY A 29 14.99 12.37 10.83
N ARG A 30 14.32 13.32 11.51
CA ARG A 30 14.93 14.38 12.30
C ARG A 30 14.11 14.63 13.55
N ASN A 31 14.75 15.13 14.61
CA ASN A 31 14.11 15.53 15.87
C ASN A 31 13.28 14.41 16.53
N PHE A 32 13.70 13.17 16.37
CA PHE A 32 13.17 12.07 17.17
C PHE A 32 13.72 12.14 18.60
N THR A 33 12.97 11.55 19.54
CA THR A 33 13.45 11.42 20.92
C THR A 33 14.51 10.32 20.96
N PRO A 34 15.74 10.60 21.43
CA PRO A 34 16.82 9.60 21.50
C PRO A 34 16.66 8.66 22.71
N ASN A 35 15.42 8.21 22.97
CA ASN A 35 15.07 7.30 24.04
C ASN A 35 13.90 6.42 23.56
N SER A 36 14.12 5.10 23.49
CA SER A 36 13.12 4.14 23.03
C SER A 36 11.91 4.04 23.97
N THR A 37 12.09 4.26 25.28
CA THR A 37 11.00 4.20 26.27
C THR A 37 10.06 5.41 26.22
N GLU A 38 10.52 6.52 25.65
CA GLU A 38 9.75 7.76 25.45
C GLU A 38 9.22 7.90 24.01
N THR A 39 9.54 6.94 23.15
CA THR A 39 9.14 6.92 21.75
C THR A 39 8.05 5.88 21.53
N ILE A 40 7.02 6.24 20.76
CA ILE A 40 5.96 5.34 20.35
C ILE A 40 5.99 5.26 18.82
N VAL A 41 6.05 4.04 18.28
CA VAL A 41 5.89 3.78 16.85
C VAL A 41 4.66 2.92 16.63
N LYS A 42 3.73 3.38 15.79
CA LYS A 42 2.55 2.62 15.39
C LYS A 42 2.47 2.44 13.89
N PHE A 43 1.96 1.28 13.48
CA PHE A 43 1.67 0.88 12.11
C PHE A 43 0.17 0.65 11.98
N ASN A 44 -0.51 1.61 11.37
CA ASN A 44 -1.97 1.67 11.29
C ASN A 44 -2.65 1.38 12.64
N GLY A 45 -2.16 2.02 13.71
CA GLY A 45 -2.66 1.86 15.08
C GLY A 45 -2.00 0.74 15.90
N LEU A 46 -1.33 -0.24 15.27
CA LEU A 46 -0.64 -1.32 15.97
C LEU A 46 0.77 -0.91 16.41
N SER A 47 1.10 -1.09 17.70
CA SER A 47 2.42 -0.73 18.23
C SER A 47 3.52 -1.69 17.74
N GLY A 48 4.60 -1.13 17.20
CA GLY A 48 5.82 -1.87 16.88
C GLY A 48 6.76 -1.99 18.08
N THR A 49 7.63 -3.00 18.06
CA THR A 49 8.69 -3.12 19.09
C THR A 49 9.91 -2.32 18.66
N ILE A 50 10.27 -1.31 19.44
CA ILE A 50 11.41 -0.42 19.19
C ILE A 50 12.69 -1.05 19.77
N PHE A 51 13.70 -1.23 18.92
CA PHE A 51 15.02 -1.71 19.33
C PHE A 51 15.99 -0.57 19.65
N SER A 52 15.92 0.53 18.89
CA SER A 52 16.74 1.72 19.12
C SER A 52 16.01 2.98 18.64
N ALA A 53 16.29 4.10 19.30
CA ALA A 53 15.82 5.42 18.90
C ALA A 53 16.94 6.44 19.13
N THR A 54 17.29 7.16 18.08
CA THR A 54 18.22 8.30 18.07
C THR A 54 17.48 9.52 17.55
N THR A 55 18.13 10.68 17.49
CA THR A 55 17.50 11.90 16.95
C THR A 55 17.18 11.83 15.44
N THR A 56 17.79 10.88 14.72
CA THR A 56 17.68 10.77 13.25
C THR A 56 17.25 9.39 12.75
N GLU A 57 17.22 8.38 13.63
CA GLU A 57 16.97 6.99 13.24
C GLU A 57 16.24 6.23 14.34
N ILE A 58 15.25 5.42 13.96
CA ILE A 58 14.56 4.47 14.83
C ILE A 58 14.60 3.10 14.16
N ILE A 59 15.01 2.07 14.89
CA ILE A 59 14.92 0.68 14.44
C ILE A 59 13.76 0.03 15.19
N THR A 60 12.84 -0.57 14.44
CA THR A 60 11.61 -1.17 14.99
C THR A 60 11.19 -2.39 14.19
N THR A 61 10.22 -3.14 14.69
CA THR A 61 9.59 -4.25 13.97
C THR A 61 8.13 -3.95 13.66
N ILE A 62 7.72 -4.41 12.49
CA ILE A 62 6.34 -4.36 12.04
C ILE A 62 5.58 -5.49 12.76
N PRO A 63 4.52 -5.17 13.52
CA PRO A 63 3.76 -6.19 14.25
C PRO A 63 2.97 -7.09 13.29
N THR A 64 2.64 -8.29 13.76
CA THR A 64 1.74 -9.19 13.04
C THR A 64 0.36 -8.57 12.89
N GLY A 65 -0.24 -8.72 11.70
CA GLY A 65 -1.58 -8.18 11.42
C GLY A 65 -1.61 -6.71 11.01
N THR A 66 -0.46 -6.07 10.80
CA THR A 66 -0.42 -4.72 10.22
C THR A 66 -1.09 -4.68 8.85
N THR A 67 -1.90 -3.65 8.65
CA THR A 67 -2.53 -3.29 7.37
C THR A 67 -1.93 -2.00 6.82
N ALA A 68 -2.13 -1.73 5.53
CA ALA A 68 -1.80 -0.44 4.92
C ALA A 68 -2.54 0.70 5.63
N GLY A 69 -1.93 1.89 5.66
CA GLY A 69 -2.46 3.05 6.37
C GLY A 69 -1.35 4.05 6.70
N PHE A 70 -1.24 4.45 7.98
CA PHE A 70 -0.20 5.37 8.44
C PHE A 70 0.80 4.72 9.39
N LEU A 71 2.08 5.01 9.18
CA LEU A 71 3.13 4.85 10.19
C LEU A 71 3.22 6.15 10.97
N THR A 72 3.16 6.06 12.29
CA THR A 72 3.36 7.20 13.18
C THR A 72 4.55 7.00 14.10
N VAL A 73 5.28 8.08 14.35
CA VAL A 73 6.32 8.20 15.37
C VAL A 73 5.92 9.36 16.27
N SER A 74 5.68 9.11 17.55
CA SER A 74 5.32 10.14 18.52
C SER A 74 6.10 10.01 19.82
N LYS A 75 6.12 11.09 20.60
CA LYS A 75 6.47 11.00 22.03
C LYS A 75 5.33 10.34 22.82
N ALA A 76 5.59 10.01 24.08
CA ALA A 76 4.60 9.45 24.99
C ALA A 76 3.32 10.32 25.13
N ASP A 77 3.46 11.65 25.04
CA ASP A 77 2.36 12.63 25.09
C ASP A 77 1.86 13.08 23.71
N GLY A 78 2.44 12.53 22.63
CA GLY A 78 2.17 12.98 21.28
C GLY A 78 0.84 12.47 20.72
N VAL A 79 0.22 13.29 19.88
CA VAL A 79 -1.05 12.98 19.19
C VAL A 79 -0.86 13.21 17.70
N CYS A 80 -1.13 12.17 16.91
CA CYS A 80 -1.03 12.20 15.46
C CYS A 80 -2.43 12.30 14.85
N ASP A 81 -2.65 13.27 13.97
CA ASP A 81 -3.78 13.20 13.05
C ASP A 81 -3.40 12.22 11.94
N THR A 82 -4.20 11.16 11.79
CA THR A 82 -4.06 10.16 10.71
C THR A 82 -5.30 10.11 9.82
N VAL A 83 -6.24 11.03 10.03
CA VAL A 83 -7.50 11.16 9.31
C VAL A 83 -7.38 12.20 8.20
N TYR A 84 -6.69 13.33 8.45
CA TYR A 84 -6.59 14.44 7.51
C TYR A 84 -5.16 14.79 7.06
N GLY A 85 -4.13 14.09 7.53
CA GLY A 85 -2.76 14.40 7.11
C GLY A 85 -1.66 13.69 7.89
N THR A 86 -0.48 14.31 7.93
CA THR A 86 0.69 13.86 8.69
C THR A 86 1.01 14.72 9.92
N ASP A 87 0.08 15.61 10.26
CA ASP A 87 0.26 16.65 11.27
C ASP A 87 -0.10 16.12 12.67
N GLY A 88 0.37 16.83 13.70
CA GLY A 88 0.11 16.43 15.08
C GLY A 88 1.01 17.14 16.10
N TYR A 89 0.70 16.96 17.37
CA TYR A 89 1.54 17.44 18.47
C TYR A 89 2.57 16.38 18.84
N ASN A 90 3.86 16.74 18.88
CA ASN A 90 4.97 15.82 19.18
C ASN A 90 4.92 14.52 18.35
N CYS A 91 4.41 14.60 17.11
CA CYS A 91 4.23 13.46 16.22
C CYS A 91 4.78 13.75 14.82
N SER A 92 5.18 12.68 14.14
CA SER A 92 5.30 12.63 12.68
C SER A 92 4.58 11.40 12.16
N ALA A 93 3.78 11.55 11.13
CA ALA A 93 3.21 10.42 10.39
C ALA A 93 3.71 10.37 8.95
N ARG A 94 3.60 9.20 8.33
CA ARG A 94 3.83 8.98 6.90
C ARG A 94 2.98 7.81 6.42
N ARG A 95 2.55 7.83 5.16
CA ARG A 95 1.88 6.67 4.55
C ARG A 95 2.75 5.42 4.68
N PHE A 96 2.12 4.35 5.12
CA PHE A 96 2.70 3.03 5.26
C PHE A 96 2.05 2.09 4.26
N TYR A 97 2.87 1.57 3.35
CA TYR A 97 2.45 0.67 2.29
C TYR A 97 2.73 -0.77 2.70
N VAL A 98 1.73 -1.62 2.51
CA VAL A 98 1.92 -3.06 2.50
C VAL A 98 1.97 -3.48 1.03
N ASP A 99 3.13 -3.95 0.58
CA ASP A 99 3.32 -4.57 -0.73
C ASP A 99 2.88 -6.05 -0.68
N CYS A 100 1.62 -6.26 -1.03
CA CYS A 100 0.95 -7.55 -1.26
C CYS A 100 1.51 -8.29 -2.48
N TYR A 101 1.98 -7.55 -3.49
CA TYR A 101 2.53 -8.16 -4.70
C TYR A 101 3.84 -8.90 -4.43
N LYS A 102 4.62 -8.47 -3.43
CA LYS A 102 5.85 -9.16 -3.02
C LYS A 102 5.65 -10.66 -2.73
N ALA A 103 4.46 -11.04 -2.25
CA ALA A 103 4.11 -12.43 -1.97
C ALA A 103 4.08 -13.32 -3.23
N TYR A 104 3.90 -12.70 -4.39
CA TYR A 104 3.94 -13.33 -5.69
C TYR A 104 5.34 -13.28 -6.32
N GLY A 105 6.37 -12.85 -5.60
CA GLY A 105 7.75 -12.85 -6.10
C GLY A 105 7.98 -11.94 -7.31
N ASN A 106 7.13 -10.92 -7.50
CA ASN A 106 7.19 -9.99 -8.62
C ASN A 106 7.11 -10.67 -10.01
N ILE A 107 6.36 -11.77 -10.13
CA ILE A 107 6.27 -12.62 -11.35
C ILE A 107 5.74 -11.91 -12.60
N TYR A 108 5.03 -10.80 -12.47
CA TYR A 108 4.50 -9.98 -13.58
C TYR A 108 5.36 -8.75 -13.89
N GLY A 109 6.61 -8.72 -13.39
CA GLY A 109 7.53 -7.60 -13.55
C GLY A 109 7.27 -6.45 -12.58
N ASP A 110 7.83 -5.28 -12.89
CA ASP A 110 7.66 -4.07 -12.08
C ASP A 110 6.23 -3.54 -12.14
N GLU A 111 5.79 -2.94 -11.03
CA GLU A 111 4.46 -2.31 -10.94
C GLU A 111 4.41 -1.01 -11.73
N THR A 112 3.34 -0.84 -12.51
CA THR A 112 3.03 0.47 -13.09
C THR A 112 2.22 1.30 -12.12
N ALA A 113 2.73 2.49 -11.75
CA ALA A 113 2.08 3.37 -10.80
C ALA A 113 1.11 4.35 -11.49
N ILE A 114 -0.13 4.45 -10.98
CA ILE A 114 -1.17 5.36 -11.50
C ILE A 114 -1.79 6.10 -10.31
N ASN A 115 -1.62 7.41 -10.21
CA ASN A 115 -2.04 8.16 -9.02
C ASN A 115 -3.35 8.89 -9.30
N TYR A 116 -4.30 8.84 -8.37
CA TYR A 116 -5.49 9.70 -8.46
C TYR A 116 -5.06 11.19 -8.55
N PRO A 117 -5.68 12.01 -9.42
CA PRO A 117 -6.78 11.70 -10.35
C PRO A 117 -6.33 11.33 -11.78
N ASP A 118 -5.05 11.08 -11.98
CA ASP A 118 -4.48 10.80 -13.30
C ASP A 118 -5.00 9.48 -13.87
N SER A 119 -4.88 9.32 -15.19
CA SER A 119 -5.19 8.06 -15.87
C SER A 119 -4.05 7.67 -16.80
N GLN A 120 -3.92 6.38 -17.08
CA GLN A 120 -2.90 5.87 -17.98
C GLN A 120 -3.47 4.79 -18.88
N THR A 121 -3.15 4.88 -20.18
CA THR A 121 -3.43 3.83 -21.15
C THR A 121 -2.25 2.88 -21.26
N ILE A 122 -2.51 1.60 -21.02
CA ILE A 122 -1.52 0.54 -20.97
C ILE A 122 -1.75 -0.42 -22.12
N ARG A 123 -0.67 -0.82 -22.80
CA ARG A 123 -0.74 -1.75 -23.92
C ARG A 123 -0.38 -3.17 -23.46
N PHE A 124 -1.26 -4.12 -23.75
CA PHE A 124 -1.03 -5.55 -23.66
C PHE A 124 -0.62 -6.07 -25.04
N THR A 125 0.55 -6.70 -25.13
CA THR A 125 1.17 -7.10 -26.40
C THR A 125 0.88 -8.54 -26.78
N GLU A 126 0.50 -9.35 -25.79
CA GLU A 126 0.24 -10.78 -25.92
C GLU A 126 -1.15 -11.11 -25.36
N ASP A 127 -1.77 -12.15 -25.91
CA ASP A 127 -3.05 -12.62 -25.41
C ASP A 127 -2.90 -13.27 -24.04
N TYR A 128 -3.87 -12.98 -23.17
CA TYR A 128 -3.89 -13.45 -21.78
C TYR A 128 -2.66 -13.04 -20.95
N SER A 129 -2.04 -11.91 -21.30
CA SER A 129 -0.92 -11.37 -20.53
C SER A 129 -1.40 -10.68 -19.26
N THR A 130 -0.60 -10.81 -18.19
CA THR A 130 -0.86 -10.19 -16.89
C THR A 130 0.16 -9.11 -16.60
N LYS A 131 -0.29 -7.95 -16.11
CA LYS A 131 0.58 -6.85 -15.66
C LYS A 131 0.22 -6.42 -14.25
N ALA A 132 1.22 -5.99 -13.49
CA ALA A 132 1.06 -5.49 -12.13
C ALA A 132 0.97 -3.96 -12.10
N PHE A 133 0.10 -3.46 -11.22
CA PHE A 133 -0.21 -2.05 -11.07
C PHE A 133 -0.33 -1.68 -9.60
N ARG A 134 -0.03 -0.41 -9.32
CA ARG A 134 -0.26 0.21 -8.03
C ARG A 134 -0.94 1.55 -8.22
N SER A 135 -2.07 1.75 -7.55
CA SER A 135 -2.79 3.02 -7.58
C SER A 135 -2.89 3.69 -6.22
N ASN A 136 -2.41 4.92 -6.12
CA ASN A 136 -2.64 5.76 -4.95
C ASN A 136 -4.05 6.35 -5.05
N LEU A 137 -4.92 5.97 -4.11
CA LEU A 137 -6.30 6.43 -4.05
C LEU A 137 -6.41 7.87 -3.53
N ARG A 138 -7.60 8.45 -3.64
CA ARG A 138 -7.88 9.81 -3.19
C ARG A 138 -7.65 9.95 -1.69
N GLU A 139 -7.14 11.12 -1.27
CA GLU A 139 -6.80 11.34 0.14
C GLU A 139 -8.02 11.35 1.08
N THR A 140 -9.15 11.83 0.59
CA THR A 140 -10.41 11.98 1.33
C THR A 140 -11.61 11.56 0.48
N GLY A 141 -12.52 10.79 1.08
CA GLY A 141 -13.69 10.24 0.41
C GLY A 141 -13.41 8.93 -0.35
N GLY A 142 -14.47 8.33 -0.89
CA GLY A 142 -14.34 7.12 -1.71
C GLY A 142 -13.65 7.41 -3.05
N THR A 143 -13.03 6.38 -3.61
CA THR A 143 -12.41 6.40 -4.94
C THR A 143 -12.97 5.25 -5.76
N ILE A 144 -13.42 5.53 -6.98
CA ILE A 144 -13.81 4.48 -7.92
C ILE A 144 -12.68 4.30 -8.92
N LEU A 145 -12.02 3.14 -8.90
CA LEU A 145 -11.04 2.75 -9.92
C LEU A 145 -11.78 2.23 -11.16
N THR A 146 -11.46 2.77 -12.32
CA THR A 146 -12.14 2.44 -13.58
C THR A 146 -11.19 1.77 -14.58
N PHE A 147 -11.76 0.87 -15.37
CA PHE A 147 -11.06 0.15 -16.43
C PHE A 147 -11.81 0.33 -17.74
N GLU A 148 -11.15 0.88 -18.75
CA GLU A 148 -11.66 1.08 -20.10
C GLU A 148 -10.75 0.31 -21.06
N CYS A 149 -11.05 -0.96 -21.32
CA CYS A 149 -10.21 -1.85 -22.10
C CYS A 149 -10.87 -2.27 -23.43
N ASP A 150 -10.04 -2.55 -24.43
CA ASP A 150 -10.48 -3.06 -25.74
C ASP A 150 -11.09 -4.48 -25.63
N ASN A 151 -10.66 -5.25 -24.64
CA ASN A 151 -11.06 -6.65 -24.41
C ASN A 151 -11.61 -6.86 -23.00
N LEU A 152 -12.29 -8.00 -22.80
CA LEU A 152 -12.68 -8.45 -21.47
C LEU A 152 -11.44 -8.66 -20.58
N ILE A 153 -11.60 -8.41 -19.28
CA ILE A 153 -10.50 -8.48 -18.32
C ILE A 153 -10.84 -9.34 -17.11
N SER A 154 -9.80 -9.83 -16.46
CA SER A 154 -9.82 -10.29 -15.07
C SER A 154 -8.95 -9.36 -14.26
N VAL A 155 -9.47 -8.85 -13.14
CA VAL A 155 -8.74 -7.97 -12.23
C VAL A 155 -8.64 -8.63 -10.86
N LYS A 156 -7.42 -8.98 -10.44
CA LYS A 156 -7.15 -9.37 -9.05
C LYS A 156 -6.64 -8.15 -8.30
N TYR A 157 -7.23 -7.79 -7.17
CA TYR A 157 -6.84 -6.63 -6.38
C TYR A 157 -6.78 -6.97 -4.90
N PHE A 158 -6.03 -6.17 -4.14
CA PHE A 158 -5.75 -6.45 -2.74
C PHE A 158 -6.31 -5.37 -1.83
N SER A 159 -6.94 -5.78 -0.73
CA SER A 159 -7.34 -4.90 0.38
C SER A 159 -6.13 -4.41 1.19
N THR A 160 -6.37 -3.58 2.20
CA THR A 160 -5.34 -3.05 3.11
C THR A 160 -4.56 -4.12 3.90
N ASN A 161 -5.15 -5.31 4.07
CA ASN A 161 -4.54 -6.48 4.73
C ASN A 161 -4.15 -7.57 3.70
N CYS A 162 -4.00 -7.19 2.43
CA CYS A 162 -3.63 -8.08 1.33
C CYS A 162 -4.54 -9.29 1.12
N THR A 163 -5.80 -9.22 1.55
CA THR A 163 -6.81 -10.19 1.13
C THR A 163 -7.09 -9.98 -0.35
N ALA A 164 -6.95 -11.03 -1.15
CA ALA A 164 -7.18 -10.95 -2.57
C ALA A 164 -8.67 -11.00 -2.89
N SER A 165 -9.12 -10.10 -3.76
CA SER A 165 -10.43 -10.15 -4.40
C SER A 165 -10.26 -10.16 -5.91
N THR A 166 -11.26 -10.64 -6.64
CA THR A 166 -11.15 -10.82 -8.08
C THR A 166 -12.45 -10.45 -8.78
N LEU A 167 -12.36 -9.57 -9.78
CA LEU A 167 -13.44 -9.22 -10.70
C LEU A 167 -13.20 -9.85 -12.05
N GLY A 168 -14.17 -10.64 -12.51
CA GLY A 168 -14.00 -11.53 -13.65
C GLY A 168 -13.03 -12.66 -13.35
N THR A 169 -13.10 -13.72 -14.15
CA THR A 169 -12.16 -14.85 -14.07
C THR A 169 -11.68 -15.20 -15.47
N PHE A 170 -10.68 -16.05 -15.58
CA PHE A 170 -10.24 -16.55 -16.89
C PHE A 170 -11.39 -17.19 -17.69
N THR A 171 -12.32 -17.86 -17.00
CA THR A 171 -13.48 -18.53 -17.61
C THR A 171 -14.72 -17.64 -17.75
N ALA A 172 -14.76 -16.50 -17.05
CA ALA A 172 -15.85 -15.54 -17.09
C ALA A 172 -15.30 -14.12 -16.91
N PRO A 173 -14.58 -13.58 -17.91
CA PRO A 173 -13.99 -12.26 -17.82
C PRO A 173 -15.07 -11.18 -17.99
N VAL A 174 -14.80 -9.99 -17.46
CA VAL A 174 -15.78 -8.89 -17.39
C VAL A 174 -15.38 -7.74 -18.30
N PHE A 175 -16.37 -7.00 -18.81
CA PHE A 175 -16.15 -5.82 -19.65
C PHE A 175 -16.17 -4.56 -18.78
N ASN A 176 -15.10 -3.77 -18.84
CA ASN A 176 -14.97 -2.47 -18.18
C ASN A 176 -15.54 -2.41 -16.74
N PRO A 177 -15.06 -3.28 -15.83
CA PRO A 177 -15.51 -3.26 -14.46
C PRO A 177 -15.09 -1.94 -13.77
N THR A 178 -15.68 -1.70 -12.60
CA THR A 178 -15.20 -0.67 -11.66
C THR A 178 -14.97 -1.30 -10.28
N ILE A 179 -14.07 -0.72 -9.50
CA ILE A 179 -13.82 -1.12 -8.11
C ILE A 179 -14.01 0.10 -7.23
N ASN A 180 -14.92 0.01 -6.26
CA ASN A 180 -15.17 1.08 -5.30
C ASN A 180 -14.34 0.85 -4.03
N PHE A 181 -13.53 1.84 -3.68
CA PHE A 181 -12.75 1.85 -2.45
C PHE A 181 -13.29 2.92 -1.50
N THR A 182 -13.59 2.50 -0.27
CA THR A 182 -13.96 3.42 0.82
C THR A 182 -12.75 3.89 1.62
N ASP A 183 -11.66 3.14 1.57
CA ASP A 183 -10.43 3.40 2.31
C ASP A 183 -9.37 4.05 1.41
N ASN A 184 -8.57 4.94 1.99
CA ASN A 184 -7.43 5.56 1.32
C ASN A 184 -6.16 4.75 1.58
N TYR A 185 -5.67 4.03 0.56
CA TYR A 185 -4.39 3.35 0.57
C TYR A 185 -3.84 3.22 -0.86
N ALA A 186 -2.60 2.77 -1.02
CA ALA A 186 -2.13 2.33 -2.34
C ALA A 186 -2.66 0.93 -2.60
N VAL A 187 -3.61 0.80 -3.52
CA VAL A 187 -4.09 -0.50 -3.96
C VAL A 187 -3.11 -1.10 -4.97
N GLN A 188 -2.73 -2.34 -4.76
CA GLN A 188 -2.04 -3.15 -5.76
C GLN A 188 -3.06 -4.05 -6.46
N TYR A 189 -2.88 -4.25 -7.75
CA TYR A 189 -3.77 -5.10 -8.54
C TYR A 189 -3.08 -5.59 -9.81
N PHE A 190 -3.60 -6.69 -10.33
CA PHE A 190 -3.16 -7.32 -11.57
C PHE A 190 -4.32 -7.29 -12.56
N ILE A 191 -4.01 -6.95 -13.80
CA ILE A 191 -4.96 -7.07 -14.91
C ILE A 191 -4.45 -8.15 -15.83
N THR A 192 -5.32 -9.11 -16.14
CA THR A 192 -5.13 -10.11 -17.18
C THR A 192 -6.11 -9.83 -18.32
N THR A 193 -5.60 -9.69 -19.54
CA THR A 193 -6.45 -9.45 -20.72
C THR A 193 -5.77 -9.91 -22.01
N ALA A 194 -6.53 -9.94 -23.11
CA ALA A 194 -6.01 -10.20 -24.44
C ALA A 194 -5.24 -8.99 -25.00
N LYS A 195 -4.54 -9.17 -26.12
CA LYS A 195 -3.79 -8.10 -26.77
C LYS A 195 -4.70 -6.92 -27.10
N GLY A 196 -4.30 -5.73 -26.66
CA GLY A 196 -5.10 -4.51 -26.80
C GLY A 196 -4.64 -3.41 -25.86
N SER A 197 -5.41 -2.34 -25.79
CA SER A 197 -5.21 -1.24 -24.87
C SER A 197 -6.17 -1.34 -23.68
N CYS A 198 -5.72 -0.91 -22.51
CA CYS A 198 -6.59 -0.65 -21.39
C CYS A 198 -6.22 0.66 -20.70
N LYS A 199 -7.18 1.59 -20.64
CA LYS A 199 -7.06 2.81 -19.86
C LYS A 199 -7.54 2.55 -18.45
N ILE A 200 -6.67 2.85 -17.49
CA ILE A 200 -6.94 2.76 -16.07
C ILE A 200 -7.03 4.18 -15.53
N GLY A 201 -8.10 4.49 -14.81
CA GLY A 201 -8.35 5.83 -14.29
C GLY A 201 -9.22 5.81 -13.05
N PHE A 202 -9.78 6.97 -12.72
CA PHE A 202 -10.58 7.16 -11.51
C PHE A 202 -11.84 7.97 -11.79
N GLN A 203 -12.85 7.77 -10.93
CA GLN A 203 -14.06 8.59 -10.81
C GLN A 203 -14.27 9.03 -9.35
#